data_AF-A0A0G4KI78-F1
#
_entry.id   AF-A0A0G4KI78-F1
#
_cell.length_a   1.000
_cell.length_b   1.000
_cell.length_c   1.000
_cell.angle_alpha   90.00
_cell.angle_beta   90.00
_cell.angle_gamma   90.00
#
_symmetry.space_group_name_H-M   'P 1'
#
loop_
_entity.id
_entity.type
_entity.pdbx_description
1 polymer ?
#
loop_
_entity_poly.entity_id
_entity_poly.type
_entity_poly.pdbx_seq_one_letter_code
_entity_poly.pdbx_strand_id
1 'polypeptide(L)'
;MLPLLLFFVFPILSGLFSGDSGRSSTPQMHFDTPSPPYTMQRETSNSKVPYFVNPVDVESYSKNKLSQLDRSAEATLVRTLQFQCENEMNHKRRMYDAAQGWFFQDPVKMQEATAYATPSCDRAKKLGLLR
;
A
#
# COMPACT_ATOMS: atom_id res chain seq x y z
N MET A 1 32.46 11.11 -41.05
CA MET A 1 31.06 11.00 -40.60
C MET A 1 31.01 10.37 -39.21
N LEU A 2 31.52 11.10 -38.20
CA LEU A 2 31.59 10.66 -36.79
C LEU A 2 30.85 11.60 -35.78
N PRO A 3 29.82 12.42 -36.13
CA PRO A 3 29.13 13.24 -35.13
C PRO A 3 27.80 12.64 -34.62
N LEU A 4 27.24 11.61 -35.27
CA LEU A 4 25.90 11.09 -34.95
C LEU A 4 25.85 10.10 -33.77
N LEU A 5 26.97 9.45 -33.41
CA LEU A 5 27.01 8.49 -32.30
C LEU A 5 26.96 9.16 -30.91
N LEU A 6 27.41 10.41 -30.78
CA LEU A 6 27.39 11.13 -29.49
C LEU A 6 25.99 11.56 -29.07
N PHE A 7 25.06 11.76 -30.01
CA PHE A 7 23.69 12.18 -29.72
C PHE A 7 22.83 11.08 -29.09
N PHE A 8 23.23 9.81 -29.24
CA PHE A 8 22.48 8.66 -28.71
C PHE A 8 22.88 8.30 -27.27
N VAL A 9 24.11 8.60 -26.85
CA VAL A 9 24.60 8.27 -25.50
C VAL A 9 24.13 9.28 -24.46
N PHE A 10 24.02 10.56 -24.83
CA PHE A 10 23.62 11.64 -23.93
C PHE A 10 22.22 11.46 -23.29
N PRO A 11 21.14 11.09 -24.01
CA PRO A 11 19.83 10.87 -23.39
C PRO A 11 19.78 9.62 -22.49
N ILE A 12 20.66 8.63 -22.69
CA ILE A 12 20.70 7.42 -21.84
C ILE A 12 21.30 7.74 -20.47
N LEU A 13 22.32 8.61 -20.42
CA LEU A 13 22.87 9.10 -19.15
C LEU A 13 21.86 9.99 -18.43
N SER A 14 21.11 10.85 -19.14
CA SER A 14 20.04 11.65 -18.53
C SER A 14 18.87 10.83 -17.97
N GLY A 15 18.62 9.64 -18.53
CA GLY A 15 17.64 8.69 -18.00
C GLY A 15 18.08 8.02 -16.69
N LEU A 16 19.39 7.78 -16.53
CA LEU A 16 19.95 7.20 -15.31
C LEU A 16 19.96 8.17 -14.12
N PHE A 17 19.98 9.48 -14.36
CA PHE A 17 19.88 10.50 -13.29
C PHE A 17 18.43 10.86 -12.89
N SER A 18 17.39 10.37 -13.58
CA SER A 18 16.02 10.38 -13.04
C SER A 18 15.77 9.27 -12.01
N GLY A 19 16.78 8.43 -11.75
CA GLY A 19 16.78 7.37 -10.75
C GLY A 19 17.40 7.74 -9.41
N ASP A 20 17.83 9.00 -9.20
CA ASP A 20 18.13 9.51 -7.84
C ASP A 20 16.81 9.75 -7.10
N SER A 21 16.14 8.64 -6.83
CA SER A 21 15.35 8.44 -5.63
C SER A 21 16.30 8.56 -4.44
N GLY A 22 16.77 9.80 -4.20
CA GLY A 22 17.27 10.20 -2.90
C GLY A 22 16.22 9.70 -1.93
N ARG A 23 16.62 8.72 -1.10
CA ARG A 23 15.77 7.93 -0.20
C ARG A 23 14.51 8.71 0.06
N SER A 24 13.38 8.29 -0.50
CA SER A 24 12.10 8.89 -0.19
C SER A 24 11.98 8.82 1.32
N SER A 25 12.35 9.93 1.98
CA SER A 25 12.44 10.07 3.43
C SER A 25 11.04 10.23 3.98
N THR A 26 10.11 9.48 3.42
CA THR A 26 8.81 9.22 3.99
C THR A 26 9.11 8.26 5.14
N PRO A 27 8.99 8.70 6.40
CA PRO A 27 9.21 7.84 7.55
C PRO A 27 8.36 6.58 7.40
N GLN A 28 8.88 5.46 7.87
CA GLN A 28 8.07 4.24 7.96
C GLN A 28 6.87 4.52 8.86
N MET A 29 5.70 4.04 8.44
CA MET A 29 4.43 4.29 9.12
C MET A 29 3.81 2.97 9.51
N HIS A 30 3.49 2.84 10.79
CA HIS A 30 2.78 1.68 11.30
C HIS A 30 1.32 2.04 11.51
N PHE A 31 0.42 1.25 10.96
CA PHE A 31 -1.02 1.45 11.10
C PHE A 31 -1.55 0.57 12.25
N ASP A 32 -2.57 1.05 12.95
CA ASP A 32 -3.33 0.35 14.01
C ASP A 32 -2.63 0.13 15.35
N THR A 33 -1.36 -0.29 15.37
CA THR A 33 -0.66 -0.60 16.62
C THR A 33 0.66 0.16 16.74
N PRO A 34 0.92 0.79 17.91
CA PRO A 34 2.23 1.37 18.18
C PRO A 34 3.25 0.25 18.35
N SER A 35 4.42 0.41 17.74
CA SER A 35 5.55 -0.50 17.90
C SER A 35 6.81 0.33 18.03
N PRO A 36 7.61 0.21 19.11
CA PRO A 36 8.87 0.94 19.21
C PRO A 36 9.74 0.73 17.95
N PRO A 37 10.31 1.79 17.35
CA PRO A 37 10.36 3.20 17.78
C PRO A 37 9.16 4.09 17.37
N TYR A 38 8.15 3.54 16.68
CA TYR A 38 6.97 4.24 16.19
C TYR A 38 5.92 4.41 17.29
N THR A 39 6.07 5.46 18.10
CA THR A 39 5.23 5.76 19.25
C THR A 39 4.39 7.03 19.09
N MET A 40 4.78 7.93 18.19
CA MET A 40 4.04 9.18 17.97
C MET A 40 2.82 8.92 17.10
N GLN A 41 1.64 8.96 17.71
CA GLN A 41 0.37 8.80 17.01
C GLN A 41 0.01 10.08 16.23
N ARG A 42 -0.41 9.89 14.99
CA ARG A 42 -1.00 10.91 14.11
C ARG A 42 -2.19 10.29 13.39
N GLU A 43 -2.94 11.09 12.64
CA GLU A 43 -4.12 10.65 11.90
C GLU A 43 -4.03 11.02 10.43
N THR A 44 -4.54 10.15 9.55
CA THR A 44 -4.64 10.45 8.12
C THR A 44 -5.55 11.65 7.86
N SER A 45 -5.33 12.34 6.73
CA SER A 45 -6.01 13.60 6.44
C SER A 45 -7.54 13.45 6.36
N ASN A 46 -8.05 12.54 5.53
CA ASN A 46 -9.49 12.39 5.30
C ASN A 46 -10.12 11.25 6.09
N SER A 47 -9.51 10.07 6.06
CA SER A 47 -10.04 8.84 6.68
C SER A 47 -9.91 8.77 8.21
N LYS A 48 -9.16 9.71 8.82
CA LYS A 48 -8.91 9.80 10.28
C LYS A 48 -8.44 8.48 10.90
N VAL A 49 -7.69 7.70 10.13
CA VAL A 49 -7.11 6.44 10.59
C VAL A 49 -5.83 6.77 11.35
N PRO A 50 -5.67 6.26 12.59
CA PRO A 50 -4.47 6.49 13.36
C PRO A 50 -3.29 5.75 12.73
N TYR A 51 -2.15 6.42 12.68
CA TYR A 51 -0.87 5.86 12.27
C TYR A 51 0.24 6.34 13.21
N PHE A 52 1.29 5.55 13.34
CA PHE A 52 2.39 5.79 14.26
C PHE A 52 3.67 6.03 13.48
N VAL A 53 4.38 7.09 13.89
CA VAL A 53 5.69 7.47 13.35
C VAL A 53 6.72 7.51 14.48
N ASN A 54 7.99 7.38 14.10
CA ASN A 54 9.08 7.61 15.02
C ASN A 54 9.19 9.13 15.27
N PRO A 55 9.09 9.61 16.52
CA PRO A 55 9.17 11.04 16.81
C PRO A 55 10.48 11.68 16.32
N VAL A 56 11.59 10.92 16.31
CA VAL A 56 12.89 11.40 15.83
C VAL A 56 12.87 11.75 14.35
N ASP A 57 12.11 11.01 13.53
CA ASP A 57 12.07 11.21 12.08
C ASP A 57 11.26 12.47 11.70
N VAL A 58 10.41 12.97 12.60
CA VAL A 58 9.49 14.09 12.36
C VAL A 58 9.77 15.30 13.24
N GLU A 59 10.77 15.26 14.12
CA GLU A 59 11.12 16.34 15.04
C GLU A 59 11.41 17.66 14.30
N SER A 60 12.08 17.58 13.15
CA SER A 60 12.42 18.74 12.31
C SER A 60 11.29 19.19 11.36
N TYR A 61 10.12 18.54 11.39
CA TYR A 61 9.07 18.80 10.41
C TYR A 61 8.25 20.04 10.79
N SER A 62 8.07 20.95 9.84
CA SER A 62 7.12 22.05 9.99
C SER A 62 5.67 21.54 9.92
N LYS A 63 4.71 22.35 10.38
CA LYS A 63 3.27 22.02 10.29
C LYS A 63 2.83 21.63 8.87
N ASN A 64 3.37 22.30 7.85
CA ASN A 64 3.07 22.00 6.44
C ASN A 64 3.61 20.62 6.04
N LYS A 65 4.84 20.30 6.43
CA LYS A 65 5.47 19.00 6.15
C LYS A 65 4.76 17.86 6.89
N LEU A 66 4.28 18.12 8.10
CA LEU A 66 3.43 17.20 8.87
C LEU A 66 2.08 16.95 8.19
N SER A 67 1.42 17.98 7.63
CA SER A 67 0.19 17.80 6.86
C SER A 67 0.42 17.02 5.55
N GLN A 68 1.55 17.26 4.88
CA GLN A 68 1.95 16.47 3.71
C GLN A 68 2.21 15.00 4.09
N LEU A 69 2.80 14.76 5.26
CA LEU A 69 2.99 13.42 5.81
C LEU A 69 1.65 12.72 6.03
N ASP A 70 0.64 13.39 6.60
CA ASP A 70 -0.70 12.81 6.83
C ASP A 70 -1.39 12.41 5.53
N ARG A 71 -1.21 13.19 4.45
CA ARG A 71 -1.72 12.86 3.11
C ARG A 71 -0.95 11.69 2.49
N SER A 72 0.37 11.64 2.69
CA SER A 72 1.18 10.52 2.22
C SER A 72 0.83 9.22 2.96
N ALA A 73 0.58 9.31 4.27
CA ALA A 73 0.13 8.19 5.10
C ALA A 73 -1.19 7.63 4.58
N GLU A 74 -2.12 8.51 4.23
CA GLU A 74 -3.39 8.13 3.62
C GLU A 74 -3.20 7.40 2.29
N ALA A 75 -2.38 7.93 1.38
CA ALA A 75 -2.10 7.27 0.10
C ALA A 75 -1.46 5.88 0.29
N THR A 76 -0.56 5.74 1.26
CA THR A 76 0.04 4.45 1.62
C THR A 76 -1.01 3.49 2.18
N LEU A 77 -1.84 3.93 3.12
CA LEU A 77 -2.92 3.13 3.69
C LEU A 77 -3.85 2.58 2.62
N VAL A 78 -4.29 3.44 1.69
CA VAL A 78 -5.16 3.04 0.57
C VAL A 78 -4.52 1.95 -0.26
N ARG A 79 -3.26 2.14 -0.69
CA ARG A 79 -2.53 1.16 -1.50
C ARG A 79 -2.37 -0.18 -0.76
N THR A 80 -2.02 -0.13 0.52
CA THR A 80 -1.87 -1.34 1.34
C THR A 80 -3.19 -2.09 1.47
N LEU A 81 -4.29 -1.40 1.77
CA LEU A 81 -5.62 -2.01 1.89
C LEU A 81 -6.11 -2.58 0.56
N GLN A 82 -5.85 -1.90 -0.56
CA GLN A 82 -6.17 -2.41 -1.90
C GLN A 82 -5.42 -3.70 -2.19
N PHE A 83 -4.10 -3.73 -1.96
CA PHE A 83 -3.28 -4.92 -2.17
C PHE A 83 -3.71 -6.09 -1.26
N GLN A 84 -3.97 -5.83 0.02
CA GLN A 84 -4.43 -6.85 0.96
C GLN A 84 -5.80 -7.40 0.54
N CYS A 85 -6.73 -6.53 0.17
CA CYS A 85 -8.04 -6.93 -0.31
C CYS A 85 -7.95 -7.77 -1.60
N GLU A 86 -7.11 -7.36 -2.56
CA GLU A 86 -6.88 -8.13 -3.78
C GLU A 86 -6.33 -9.53 -3.46
N ASN A 87 -5.38 -9.63 -2.53
CA ASN A 87 -4.84 -10.92 -2.11
C ASN A 87 -5.90 -11.80 -1.42
N GLU A 88 -6.73 -11.22 -0.55
CA GLU A 88 -7.87 -11.91 0.09
C GLU A 88 -8.87 -12.41 -0.95
N MET A 89 -9.24 -11.58 -1.92
CA MET A 89 -10.16 -11.95 -3.00
C MET A 89 -9.58 -13.02 -3.91
N ASN A 90 -8.30 -12.93 -4.25
CA ASN A 90 -7.60 -13.95 -5.02
C ASN A 90 -7.55 -15.28 -4.26
N HIS A 91 -7.35 -15.24 -2.94
CA HIS A 91 -7.41 -16.44 -2.10
C HIS A 91 -8.83 -17.05 -2.08
N LYS A 92 -9.85 -16.22 -1.88
CA LYS A 92 -11.26 -16.64 -1.96
C LYS A 92 -11.59 -17.30 -3.30
N ARG A 93 -11.14 -16.70 -4.40
CA ARG A 93 -11.30 -17.26 -5.76
C ARG A 93 -10.62 -18.62 -5.91
N ARG A 94 -9.39 -18.78 -5.43
CA ARG A 94 -8.70 -20.07 -5.46
C ARG A 94 -9.46 -21.15 -4.69
N MET A 95 -10.10 -20.80 -3.57
CA MET A 95 -10.94 -21.75 -2.83
C MET A 95 -12.21 -22.11 -3.59
N TYR A 96 -12.85 -21.16 -4.27
CA TYR A 96 -13.97 -21.45 -5.16
C TYR A 96 -13.57 -22.39 -6.30
N ASP A 97 -12.46 -22.11 -6.97
CA ASP A 97 -11.95 -22.93 -8.07
C ASP A 97 -11.63 -24.36 -7.57
N ALA A 98 -11.01 -24.48 -6.39
CA ALA A 98 -10.72 -25.76 -5.74
C ALA A 98 -11.97 -26.52 -5.28
N ALA A 99 -13.02 -25.80 -4.88
CA ALA A 99 -14.30 -26.38 -4.48
C ALA A 99 -15.14 -26.86 -5.68
N GLN A 100 -15.04 -26.17 -6.82
CA GLN A 100 -15.77 -26.56 -8.03
C GLN A 100 -15.21 -27.86 -8.63
N GLY A 101 -13.89 -28.04 -8.60
CA GLY A 101 -13.23 -29.21 -9.18
C GLY A 101 -13.48 -29.34 -10.70
N TRP A 102 -13.05 -30.45 -11.30
CA TRP A 102 -13.23 -30.67 -12.75
C TRP A 102 -14.44 -31.55 -13.11
N PHE A 103 -14.97 -32.33 -12.17
CA PHE A 103 -16.10 -33.24 -12.41
C PHE A 103 -17.31 -32.97 -11.51
N PHE A 104 -17.09 -32.73 -10.22
CA PHE A 104 -18.16 -32.51 -9.25
C PHE A 104 -17.75 -31.44 -8.24
N GLN A 105 -18.71 -30.61 -7.88
CA GLN A 105 -18.57 -29.59 -6.85
C GLN A 105 -18.58 -30.24 -5.47
N ASP A 106 -17.59 -29.88 -4.64
CA ASP A 106 -17.54 -30.25 -3.23
C ASP A 106 -18.35 -29.23 -2.40
N PRO A 107 -19.53 -29.59 -1.87
CA PRO A 107 -20.39 -28.65 -1.16
C PRO A 107 -19.75 -28.14 0.14
N VAL A 108 -18.89 -28.92 0.79
CA VAL A 108 -18.24 -28.53 2.05
C VAL A 108 -17.20 -27.45 1.77
N LYS A 109 -16.34 -27.66 0.77
CA LYS A 109 -15.36 -26.65 0.35
C LYS A 109 -16.03 -25.40 -0.22
N MET A 110 -17.18 -25.55 -0.87
CA MET A 110 -17.95 -24.41 -1.39
C MET A 110 -18.50 -23.53 -0.27
N GLN A 111 -18.98 -24.14 0.81
CA GLN A 111 -19.42 -23.42 2.00
C GLN A 111 -18.24 -22.70 2.67
N GLU A 112 -17.09 -23.36 2.79
CA GLU A 112 -15.86 -22.75 3.33
C GLU A 112 -15.41 -21.54 2.49
N ALA A 113 -15.34 -21.69 1.17
CA ALA A 113 -14.99 -20.59 0.25
C ALA A 113 -15.96 -19.40 0.37
N THR A 114 -17.25 -19.69 0.56
CA THR A 114 -18.28 -18.65 0.71
C THR A 114 -18.18 -17.93 2.05
N ALA A 115 -17.93 -18.68 3.13
CA ALA A 115 -17.77 -18.17 4.48
C ALA A 115 -16.42 -17.48 4.72
N TYR A 116 -15.47 -17.54 3.77
CA TYR A 116 -14.19 -16.88 3.91
C TYR A 116 -14.34 -15.37 4.12
N ALA A 117 -13.78 -14.90 5.24
CA ALA A 117 -13.79 -13.51 5.66
C ALA A 117 -12.75 -12.69 4.89
N THR A 118 -13.13 -11.49 4.46
CA THR A 118 -12.28 -10.54 3.75
C THR A 118 -12.16 -9.23 4.55
N PRO A 119 -11.48 -9.25 5.71
CA PRO A 119 -11.48 -8.13 6.65
C PRO A 119 -10.84 -6.87 6.05
N SER A 120 -9.82 -7.01 5.20
CA SER A 120 -9.16 -5.87 4.56
C SER A 120 -10.07 -5.21 3.53
N CYS A 121 -10.80 -6.00 2.75
CA CYS A 121 -11.83 -5.50 1.84
C CYS A 121 -12.96 -4.79 2.59
N ASP A 122 -13.45 -5.37 3.69
CA ASP A 122 -14.50 -4.78 4.51
C ASP A 122 -14.05 -3.45 5.11
N ARG A 123 -12.80 -3.37 5.57
CA ARG A 123 -12.19 -2.14 6.08
C ARG A 123 -12.09 -1.08 4.99
N ALA A 124 -11.60 -1.44 3.81
CA ALA A 124 -11.48 -0.52 2.69
C ALA A 124 -12.85 0.02 2.24
N LYS A 125 -13.89 -0.81 2.28
CA LYS A 125 -15.29 -0.42 2.03
C LYS A 125 -15.84 0.53 3.10
N LYS A 126 -15.61 0.23 4.39
CA LYS A 126 -16.01 1.11 5.51
C LYS A 126 -15.38 2.50 5.42
N LEU A 127 -14.14 2.58 4.95
CA LEU A 127 -13.42 3.83 4.74
C LEU A 127 -13.79 4.55 3.44
N GLY A 128 -14.69 3.99 2.61
CA GLY A 128 -15.09 4.58 1.34
C GLY A 128 -13.98 4.59 0.27
N LEU A 129 -12.96 3.74 0.43
CA LEU A 129 -11.79 3.66 -0.45
C LEU A 129 -12.01 2.72 -1.64
N LEU A 130 -12.96 1.79 -1.51
CA LEU A 130 -13.45 0.95 -2.60
C LEU A 130 -14.78 1.54 -3.06
N ARG A 131 -14.86 1.94 -4.33
CA ARG A 131 -16.06 2.49 -4.95
C ARG A 131 -16.56 1.56 -6.04
#